data_AF-G2G2L2-F1
#
_entry.id   AF-G2G2L2-F1
#
_cell.length_a   1.000
_cell.length_b   1.000
_cell.length_c   1.000
_cell.angle_alpha   90.00
_cell.angle_beta   90.00
_cell.angle_gamma   90.00
#
_symmetry.space_group_name_H-M   'P 1'
#
loop_
_entity.id
_entity.type
_entity.pdbx_description
1 polymer ?
#
loop_
_entity_poly.entity_id
_entity_poly.type
_entity_poly.pdbx_seq_one_letter_code
_entity_poly.pdbx_strand_id
1 'polypeptide(L)' 'MHLMASNGLGIPQSSREAFDLLEQAGIIDEHLVQKLKAMVGFRNIAVHNYQTVNLESVQGIIEKNLTDHLKFGQLILHM' A
#
# COMPACT_ATOMS: atom_id res chain seq x y z
N MET A 1 -2.74 5.41 8.36
CA MET A 1 -2.82 6.48 9.39
C MET A 1 -3.44 5.98 10.69
N HIS A 2 -4.66 5.43 10.69
CA HIS A 2 -5.33 4.98 11.93
C HIS A 2 -4.45 4.07 12.80
N LEU A 3 -3.86 3.00 12.24
CA LEU A 3 -2.97 2.09 12.96
C LEU A 3 -1.74 2.76 13.59
N MET A 4 -1.21 3.81 12.95
CA MET A 4 -0.05 4.53 13.48
C MET A 4 -0.42 5.25 14.77
N ALA A 5 -1.59 5.90 14.76
CA ALA A 5 -2.11 6.63 15.91
C ALA A 5 -2.55 5.68 17.04
N SER A 6 -3.22 4.57 16.72
CA SER A 6 -3.70 3.63 17.74
C SER A 6 -2.56 2.87 18.42
N ASN A 7 -1.47 2.59 17.70
CA ASN A 7 -0.38 1.75 18.18
C ASN A 7 0.91 2.54 18.51
N GLY A 8 0.88 3.88 18.42
CA GLY A 8 2.01 4.73 18.76
C GLY A 8 3.24 4.56 17.85
N LEU A 9 3.04 4.25 16.57
CA LEU A 9 4.11 3.87 15.63
C LEU A 9 4.82 5.06 14.95
N GLY A 10 4.49 6.29 15.35
CA GLY A 10 5.02 7.53 14.76
C GLY A 10 4.03 8.24 13.84
N ILE A 11 4.49 9.35 13.24
CA ILE A 11 3.67 10.22 12.39
C ILE A 11 4.23 10.20 10.96
N PRO A 12 3.71 9.35 10.06
CA PRO A 12 4.19 9.31 8.69
C PRO A 12 3.77 10.58 7.93
N GLN A 13 4.64 11.06 7.07
CA GLN A 13 4.42 12.21 6.19
C GLN A 13 3.77 11.80 4.86
N SER A 14 3.65 10.50 4.59
CA SER A 14 2.98 9.99 3.39
C SER A 14 2.38 8.60 3.62
N SER A 15 1.48 8.17 2.72
CA SER A 15 0.96 6.80 2.75
C SER A 15 2.05 5.75 2.55
N ARG A 16 3.13 6.06 1.83
CA ARG A 16 4.25 5.13 1.63
C ARG A 16 5.03 4.94 2.91
N GLU A 17 5.35 6.03 3.59
CA GLU A 17 6.03 6.00 4.88
C GLU A 17 5.19 5.30 5.96
N ALA A 18 3.86 5.42 5.89
CA ALA A 18 2.99 4.66 6.78
C ALA A 18 3.17 3.13 6.63
N PHE A 19 3.48 2.62 5.43
CA PHE A 19 3.80 1.20 5.24
C PHE A 19 5.20 0.86 5.73
N ASP A 20 6.16 1.77 5.60
CA ASP A 20 7.52 1.59 6.15
C ASP A 20 7.48 1.48 7.69
N LEU A 21 6.65 2.29 8.36
CA LEU A 21 6.48 2.20 9.81
C LEU A 21 5.80 0.89 10.24
N LEU A 22 4.88 0.34 9.45
CA LEU A 22 4.26 -0.96 9.72
C LEU A 22 5.27 -2.12 9.56
N GLU A 23 6.17 -2.02 8.59
CA GLU A 23 7.29 -2.97 8.42
C GLU A 23 8.24 -2.95 9.61
N GLN A 24 8.66 -1.75 10.02
CA GLN A 24 9.56 -1.55 11.15
C GLN A 24 8.97 -2.08 12.46
N ALA A 25 7.63 -2.01 12.60
CA ALA A 25 6.89 -2.60 13.70
C ALA A 25 6.67 -4.12 13.59
N GLY A 26 7.12 -4.76 12.51
CA GLY A 26 6.95 -6.19 12.25
C GLY A 26 5.52 -6.63 11.91
N ILE A 27 4.63 -5.69 11.59
CA ILE A 27 3.21 -5.98 11.33
C ILE A 27 3.01 -6.54 9.91
N ILE A 28 3.82 -6.09 8.96
CA ILE A 28 3.81 -6.58 7.57
C ILE A 28 5.23 -6.87 7.10
N ASP A 29 5.37 -7.83 6.19
CA ASP A 29 6.65 -8.20 5.59
C ASP A 29 7.11 -7.20 4.51
N GLU A 30 8.42 -7.15 4.27
CA GLU A 30 9.06 -6.27 3.27
C GLU A 30 8.44 -6.43 1.88
N HIS A 31 8.13 -7.66 1.48
CA HIS A 31 7.55 -7.95 0.17
C HIS A 31 6.18 -7.28 0.00
N LEU A 32 5.32 -7.35 1.02
CA LEU A 32 4.01 -6.72 1.03
C LEU A 32 4.14 -5.18 1.04
N VAL A 33 5.10 -4.63 1.78
CA VAL A 33 5.38 -3.19 1.84
C VAL A 33 5.73 -2.64 0.45
N GLN A 34 6.64 -3.30 -0.26
CA GLN A 34 7.05 -2.88 -1.60
C GLN A 34 5.85 -2.84 -2.57
N LYS A 35 5.00 -3.87 -2.53
CA LYS A 35 3.82 -3.94 -3.38
C LYS A 35 2.78 -2.86 -3.05
N LEU A 36 2.52 -2.61 -1.77
CA LEU A 36 1.59 -1.57 -1.34
C LEU A 36 2.10 -0.18 -1.72
N LYS A 37 3.40 0.09 -1.57
CA LYS A 37 4.03 1.35 -1.98
C LYS A 37 4.00 1.58 -3.50
N ALA A 38 4.16 0.51 -4.28
CA ALA A 38 4.00 0.56 -5.74
C ALA A 38 2.56 0.94 -6.13
N MET A 39 1.56 0.34 -5.46
CA MET A 39 0.15 0.65 -5.70
C MET A 39 -0.24 2.08 -5.32
N VAL A 40 0.34 2.64 -4.26
CA VAL A 40 0.22 4.09 -3.97
C VAL A 40 0.75 4.93 -5.13
N GLY A 41 1.86 4.52 -5.74
CA GLY A 41 2.42 5.17 -6.94
C GLY A 41 1.49 5.09 -8.14
N PHE A 42 0.96 3.91 -8.43
CA PHE A 42 -0.01 3.70 -9.50
C PHE A 42 -1.26 4.58 -9.30
N ARG A 43 -1.82 4.61 -8.09
CA ARG A 43 -2.96 5.50 -7.76
C ARG A 43 -2.64 6.95 -8.07
N ASN A 44 -1.42 7.42 -7.79
CA ASN A 44 -1.05 8.80 -8.07
C ASN A 44 -1.01 9.11 -9.57
N ILE A 45 -0.53 8.18 -10.40
CA ILE A 45 -0.55 8.31 -11.87
C ILE A 45 -2.00 8.30 -12.36
N ALA A 46 -2.80 7.34 -11.91
CA ALA A 46 -4.18 7.17 -12.35
C ALA A 46 -5.10 8.34 -12.00
N VAL A 47 -4.91 8.96 -10.84
CA VAL A 47 -5.77 10.06 -10.36
C VAL A 47 -5.29 11.43 -10.84
N HIS A 48 -3.98 11.67 -10.81
CA HIS A 48 -3.46 13.01 -11.10
C HIS A 48 -3.16 13.25 -12.58
N ASN A 49 -3.45 12.28 -13.47
CA ASN A 49 -3.45 12.41 -14.92
C ASN A 49 -2.15 13.01 -15.52
N TYR A 50 -1.02 12.90 -14.81
CA TYR A 50 0.28 13.42 -15.26
C TYR A 50 0.84 12.65 -16.47
N GLN A 51 0.32 11.46 -16.74
CA GLN A 51 0.59 10.61 -17.91
C GLN A 51 -0.70 9.88 -18.29
N THR A 52 -0.91 9.61 -19.58
CA THR A 52 -2.02 8.75 -20.04
C THR A 52 -1.94 7.40 -19.34
N VAL A 53 -3.00 7.00 -18.66
CA VAL A 53 -3.04 5.72 -17.94
C VAL A 53 -2.92 4.58 -18.93
N ASN A 54 -1.90 3.72 -18.74
CA ASN A 54 -1.74 2.51 -19.54
C ASN A 54 -2.75 1.45 -19.06
N LEU A 55 -3.74 1.14 -19.89
CA LEU A 55 -4.79 0.17 -19.58
C LEU A 55 -4.28 -1.27 -19.45
N GLU A 56 -3.22 -1.65 -20.15
CA GLU A 56 -2.59 -2.97 -19.97
C GLU A 56 -1.99 -3.10 -18.57
N SER A 57 -1.40 -2.02 -18.05
CA SER A 57 -0.90 -1.99 -16.67
C SER A 57 -2.04 -2.09 -15.65
N VAL A 58 -3.17 -1.41 -15.90
CA VAL A 58 -4.38 -1.51 -15.05
C VAL A 58 -4.89 -2.96 -15.02
N GLN A 59 -5.04 -3.58 -16.20
CA GLN A 59 -5.47 -4.97 -16.30
C GLN A 59 -4.53 -5.92 -15.55
N GLY A 60 -3.22 -5.79 -15.76
CA GLY A 60 -2.22 -6.60 -15.06
C GLY A 60 -2.29 -6.47 -13.54
N ILE A 61 -2.56 -5.27 -13.02
CA ILE A 61 -2.77 -5.04 -11.59
C ILE A 61 -4.03 -5.74 -11.09
N ILE A 62 -5.15 -5.62 -11.83
CA ILE A 62 -6.41 -6.27 -11.48
C ILE A 62 -6.23 -7.79 -11.44
N GLU A 63 -5.61 -8.37 -12.47
CA GLU A 63 -5.49 -9.82 -12.60
C GLU A 63 -4.46 -10.44 -11.63
N LYS A 64 -3.40 -9.70 -11.27
CA LYS A 64 -2.23 -10.29 -10.57
C LYS A 64 -1.94 -9.73 -9.18
N ASN A 65 -2.34 -8.49 -8.90
CA ASN A 65 -1.89 -7.76 -7.71
C ASN A 65 -3.02 -7.35 -6.75
N LEU A 66 -4.29 -7.62 -7.10
CA LEU A 66 -5.43 -7.37 -6.19
C LEU A 66 -5.32 -8.16 -4.89
N THR A 67 -4.78 -9.37 -4.95
CA THR A 67 -4.64 -10.27 -3.79
C THR A 67 -3.76 -9.67 -2.69
N ASP A 68 -2.80 -8.81 -3.04
CA ASP A 68 -1.91 -8.19 -2.05
C ASP A 68 -2.67 -7.18 -1.16
N HIS A 69 -3.65 -6.47 -1.73
CA HIS A 69 -4.54 -5.59 -0.94
C HIS A 69 -5.45 -6.40 -0.01
N LEU A 70 -5.93 -7.56 -0.47
CA LEU A 70 -6.72 -8.47 0.36
C LEU A 70 -5.88 -9.05 1.51
N LYS A 71 -4.64 -9.45 1.24
CA LYS A 71 -3.69 -9.91 2.27
C LYS A 71 -3.48 -8.85 3.34
N PHE A 72 -3.26 -7.59 2.94
CA PHE A 72 -3.14 -6.49 3.90
C PHE A 72 -4.40 -6.34 4.75
N GLY A 73 -5.59 -6.30 4.13
CA GLY A 73 -6.86 -6.19 4.86
C GLY A 73 -7.06 -7.34 5.85
N GLN A 74 -6.75 -8.57 5.44
CA GLN A 74 -6.81 -9.74 6.31
C GLN A 74 -5.87 -9.63 7.50
N LEU A 75 -4.61 -9.25 7.30
CA LEU A 75 -3.65 -9.07 8.40
C LEU A 75 -4.15 -8.07 9.43
N ILE A 76 -4.65 -6.92 8.98
CA ILE A 76 -5.13 -5.86 9.88
C ILE A 76 -6.42 -6.26 10.62
N LEU A 77 -7.32 -7.02 9.99
CA LEU A 77 -8.55 -7.48 10.65
C LEU A 77 -8.32 -8.54 11.73
N HIS A 78 -7.16 -9.20 11.74
CA HIS A 78 -6.80 -10.23 12.72
C HIS A 78 -5.73 -9.77 13.72
N MET A 79 -5.36 -8.48 13.70
CA MET A 79 -4.59 -7.82 14.76
C MET A 79 -5.48 -7.44 15.94
#